data_AF-A0A7C4FUM7-F1
#
_entry.id   AF-A0A7C4FUM7-F1
#
_cell.length_a   1.000
_cell.length_b   1.000
_cell.length_c   1.000
_cell.angle_alpha   90.00
_cell.angle_beta   90.00
_cell.angle_gamma   90.00
#
_symmetry.space_group_name_H-M   'P 1'
#
loop_
_entity.id
_entity.type
_entity.pdbx_description
1 polymer ?
#
loop_
_entity_poly.entity_id
_entity_poly.type
_entity_poly.pdbx_seq_one_letter_code
_entity_poly.pdbx_strand_id
1 'polypeptide(L)'
;VVVERDALGVPVITASSLEDLVLAQGYVTAQDRLWQMDLTRRAPAGELAEIVGRAALATDIENRTYGFRQAAEASLAIMDAEMKGLLEAYARGVNLYMEHHQSRLPLEFRVLGYQPRPWTPVDTLLVHAYMYEVLTTTWRWELSRARVQAIVGPERAREMYAVESPLDHFIVGEEKAGEAPARPGKPSPLPPPSSMK
;
A
#
# COMPACT_ATOMS: atom_id res chain seq x y z
N VAL A 1 21.90 -6.24 22.41
CA VAL A 1 21.07 -5.12 21.94
C VAL A 1 20.38 -4.47 23.12
N VAL A 2 20.33 -3.14 23.16
CA VAL A 2 19.59 -2.37 24.16
C VAL A 2 18.42 -1.68 23.47
N VAL A 3 17.22 -1.80 24.04
CA VAL A 3 16.01 -1.12 23.58
C VAL A 3 15.48 -0.27 24.71
N GLU A 4 15.50 1.05 24.52
CA GLU A 4 14.90 2.03 25.42
C GLU A 4 13.66 2.61 24.75
N ARG A 5 12.73 3.14 25.54
CA ARG A 5 11.58 3.89 25.03
C ARG A 5 11.60 5.27 25.63
N ASP A 6 11.39 6.28 24.78
CA ASP A 6 11.28 7.65 25.23
C ASP A 6 9.95 7.92 25.97
N ALA A 7 9.73 9.17 26.38
CA ALA A 7 8.52 9.57 27.11
C ALA A 7 7.21 9.36 26.32
N LEU A 8 7.27 9.24 24.99
CA LEU A 8 6.13 8.98 24.12
C LEU A 8 6.00 7.49 23.75
N GLY A 9 6.89 6.65 24.27
CA GLY A 9 6.94 5.23 23.97
C GLY A 9 7.65 4.89 22.65
N VAL A 10 8.32 5.85 22.01
CA VAL A 10 9.06 5.60 20.76
C VAL A 10 10.31 4.79 21.08
N PRO A 11 10.53 3.65 20.41
CA PRO A 11 11.69 2.82 20.69
C PRO A 11 12.98 3.40 20.11
N VAL A 12 14.03 3.42 20.94
CA VAL A 12 15.41 3.73 20.57
C VAL A 12 16.23 2.45 20.70
N ILE A 13 16.80 1.97 19.60
CA ILE A 13 17.51 0.69 19.52
C ILE A 13 19.00 0.96 19.32
N THR A 14 19.84 0.41 20.20
CA THR A 14 21.30 0.45 20.08
C THR A 14 21.89 -0.95 20.03
N ALA A 15 22.70 -1.22 19.01
CA ALA A 15 23.33 -2.52 18.77
C ALA A 15 24.74 -2.36 18.19
N SER A 16 25.56 -3.42 18.30
CA SER A 16 26.94 -3.46 17.80
C SER A 16 27.06 -3.90 16.33
N SER A 17 25.99 -4.43 15.74
CA SER A 17 25.92 -4.82 14.33
C SER A 17 24.57 -4.42 13.73
N LEU A 18 24.52 -4.25 12.41
CA LEU A 18 23.29 -3.95 11.70
C LEU A 18 22.29 -5.11 11.78
N GLU A 19 22.77 -6.35 11.71
CA GLU A 19 21.92 -7.53 11.81
C GLU A 19 21.18 -7.61 13.16
N ASP A 20 21.91 -7.40 14.27
CA ASP A 20 21.33 -7.37 15.61
C ASP A 20 20.32 -6.23 15.77
N LEU A 21 20.61 -5.06 15.17
CA LEU A 21 19.70 -3.91 15.16
C LEU A 21 18.40 -4.25 14.44
N VAL A 22 18.48 -4.82 13.24
CA VAL A 22 17.32 -5.13 12.40
C VAL A 22 16.49 -6.27 13.01
N LEU A 23 17.12 -7.25 13.64
CA LEU A 23 16.42 -8.27 14.43
C LEU A 23 15.63 -7.64 15.58
N ALA A 24 16.27 -6.77 16.37
CA ALA A 24 15.58 -6.08 17.45
C ALA A 24 14.47 -5.15 16.95
N GLN A 25 14.66 -4.51 15.79
CA GLN A 25 13.63 -3.72 15.14
C GLN A 25 12.40 -4.58 14.81
N GLY A 26 12.58 -5.78 14.24
CA GLY A 26 11.48 -6.71 13.97
C GLY A 26 10.74 -7.10 15.26
N TYR A 27 11.48 -7.42 16.32
CA TYR A 27 10.91 -7.79 17.62
C TYR A 27 10.08 -6.65 18.24
N VAL A 28 10.61 -5.43 18.26
CA VAL A 28 9.96 -4.25 18.84
C VAL A 28 8.77 -3.79 17.99
N THR A 29 8.87 -3.88 16.66
CA THR A 29 7.75 -3.55 15.78
C THR A 29 6.59 -4.52 16.01
N ALA A 30 6.88 -5.82 16.15
CA ALA A 30 5.87 -6.81 16.51
C ALA A 30 5.27 -6.53 17.91
N GLN A 31 6.09 -6.15 18.88
CA GLN A 31 5.62 -5.74 20.20
C GLN A 31 4.54 -4.67 20.14
N ASP A 32 4.74 -3.65 19.31
CA ASP A 32 3.84 -2.50 19.25
C ASP A 32 2.70 -2.67 18.23
N ARG A 33 2.91 -3.42 17.15
CA ARG A 33 2.07 -3.36 15.93
C ARG A 33 1.75 -4.72 15.30
N LEU A 34 1.95 -5.85 15.98
CA LEU A 34 1.82 -7.18 15.35
C LEU A 34 0.53 -7.40 14.55
N TRP A 35 -0.64 -7.00 15.07
CA TRP A 35 -1.89 -7.17 14.32
C TRP A 35 -1.96 -6.27 13.07
N GLN A 36 -1.50 -5.02 13.18
CA GLN A 36 -1.39 -4.12 12.03
C GLN A 36 -0.47 -4.72 10.96
N MET A 37 0.69 -5.28 11.37
CA MET A 37 1.63 -5.93 10.46
C MET A 37 1.00 -7.13 9.74
N ASP A 38 0.24 -7.96 10.47
CA ASP A 38 -0.47 -9.10 9.88
C ASP A 38 -1.51 -8.65 8.84
N LEU A 39 -2.25 -7.57 9.14
CA LEU A 39 -3.23 -7.00 8.22
C LEU A 39 -2.56 -6.46 6.95
N THR A 40 -1.45 -5.72 7.09
CA THR A 40 -0.76 -5.08 5.95
C THR A 40 0.02 -6.05 5.08
N ARG A 41 0.41 -7.25 5.55
CA ARG A 41 0.90 -8.32 4.65
C ARG A 41 -0.23 -9.04 3.92
N ARG A 42 -1.40 -9.22 4.57
CA ARG A 42 -2.54 -9.96 4.03
C ARG A 42 -3.26 -9.19 2.92
N ALA A 43 -3.38 -7.87 3.06
CA ALA A 43 -4.05 -7.01 2.08
C ALA A 43 -3.48 -7.20 0.66
N PRO A 44 -2.19 -6.93 0.38
CA PRO A 44 -1.63 -7.10 -0.96
C PRO A 44 -1.46 -8.58 -1.35
N ALA A 45 -1.38 -9.50 -0.40
CA ALA A 45 -1.36 -10.93 -0.69
C ALA A 45 -2.73 -11.49 -1.13
N GLY A 46 -3.82 -10.73 -0.89
CA GLY A 46 -5.19 -11.18 -1.10
C GLY A 46 -5.58 -12.34 -0.17
N GLU A 47 -5.42 -12.11 1.12
CA GLU A 47 -5.67 -13.08 2.21
C GLU A 47 -6.45 -12.45 3.38
N LEU A 48 -7.15 -11.34 3.16
CA LEU A 48 -7.96 -10.67 4.19
C LEU A 48 -9.26 -11.43 4.46
N ALA A 49 -9.87 -12.02 3.43
CA ALA A 49 -11.11 -12.76 3.55
C ALA A 49 -10.98 -14.00 4.44
N GLU A 50 -9.75 -14.48 4.69
CA GLU A 50 -9.47 -15.52 5.67
C GLU A 50 -9.83 -15.10 7.11
N ILE A 51 -9.74 -13.80 7.42
CA ILE A 51 -9.90 -13.27 8.78
C ILE A 51 -11.11 -12.35 8.96
N VAL A 52 -11.58 -11.70 7.90
CA VAL A 52 -12.79 -10.84 7.94
C VAL A 52 -13.93 -11.34 7.03
N GLY A 53 -13.75 -12.49 6.38
CA GLY A 53 -14.77 -13.15 5.59
C GLY A 53 -15.10 -12.44 4.27
N ARG A 54 -16.33 -12.67 3.79
CA ARG A 54 -16.80 -12.27 2.46
C ARG A 54 -16.65 -10.77 2.17
N ALA A 55 -16.63 -9.92 3.20
CA ALA A 55 -16.49 -8.48 3.04
C ALA A 55 -15.18 -8.08 2.32
N ALA A 56 -14.11 -8.87 2.47
CA ALA A 56 -12.82 -8.60 1.82
C ALA A 56 -12.59 -9.40 0.53
N LEU A 57 -13.53 -10.27 0.12
CA LEU A 57 -13.32 -11.18 -1.00
C LEU A 57 -13.04 -10.45 -2.33
N ALA A 58 -13.74 -9.34 -2.58
CA ALA A 58 -13.52 -8.55 -3.80
C ALA A 58 -12.10 -7.95 -3.84
N THR A 59 -11.64 -7.41 -2.71
CA THR A 59 -10.28 -6.88 -2.55
C THR A 59 -9.23 -7.99 -2.71
N ASP A 60 -9.45 -9.16 -2.12
CA ASP A 60 -8.51 -10.28 -2.25
C ASP A 60 -8.38 -10.75 -3.69
N ILE A 61 -9.49 -10.83 -4.43
CA ILE A 61 -9.48 -11.18 -5.86
C ILE A 61 -8.72 -10.13 -6.66
N GLU A 62 -8.95 -8.85 -6.40
CA GLU A 62 -8.25 -7.75 -7.07
C GLU A 62 -6.72 -7.81 -6.80
N ASN A 63 -6.31 -7.96 -5.54
CA ASN A 63 -4.88 -7.99 -5.20
C ASN A 63 -4.17 -9.26 -5.67
N ARG A 64 -4.85 -10.41 -5.72
CA ARG A 64 -4.34 -11.60 -6.41
C ARG A 64 -4.22 -11.41 -7.91
N THR A 65 -5.08 -10.60 -8.51
CA THR A 65 -5.01 -10.25 -9.94
C THR A 65 -3.81 -9.36 -10.24
N TYR A 66 -3.46 -8.44 -9.32
CA TYR A 66 -2.22 -7.65 -9.43
C TYR A 66 -0.95 -8.50 -9.27
N GLY A 67 -1.01 -9.57 -8.48
CA GLY A 67 0.09 -10.51 -8.33
C GLY A 67 1.23 -10.02 -7.43
N PHE A 68 0.90 -9.24 -6.38
CA PHE A 68 1.92 -8.66 -5.49
C PHE A 68 2.76 -9.71 -4.77
N ARG A 69 2.20 -10.87 -4.42
CA ARG A 69 2.97 -11.97 -3.81
C ARG A 69 4.04 -12.49 -4.77
N GLN A 70 3.68 -12.75 -6.01
CA GLN A 70 4.61 -13.21 -7.04
C GLN A 70 5.69 -12.15 -7.31
N ALA A 71 5.31 -10.87 -7.35
CA ALA A 71 6.26 -9.78 -7.48
C ALA A 71 7.23 -9.72 -6.29
N ALA A 72 6.73 -9.83 -5.06
CA ALA A 72 7.56 -9.84 -3.85
C ALA A 72 8.54 -11.03 -3.83
N GLU A 73 8.09 -12.23 -4.19
CA GLU A 73 8.94 -13.42 -4.30
C GLU A 73 10.02 -13.26 -5.39
N ALA A 74 9.65 -12.73 -6.56
CA ALA A 74 10.59 -12.43 -7.64
C ALA A 74 11.62 -11.36 -7.24
N SER A 75 11.17 -10.30 -6.56
CA SER A 75 12.06 -9.27 -6.01
C SER A 75 13.04 -9.86 -4.99
N LEU A 76 12.56 -10.67 -4.05
CA LEU A 76 13.43 -11.33 -3.08
C LEU A 76 14.46 -12.23 -3.78
N ALA A 77 14.07 -12.97 -4.82
CA ALA A 77 14.97 -13.89 -5.51
C ALA A 77 16.20 -13.18 -6.11
N ILE A 78 16.04 -11.96 -6.63
CA ILE A 78 17.11 -11.20 -7.29
C ILE A 78 17.92 -10.30 -6.35
N MET A 79 17.51 -10.13 -5.09
CA MET A 79 18.26 -9.34 -4.10
C MET A 79 19.62 -9.96 -3.80
N ASP A 80 20.59 -9.12 -3.45
CA ASP A 80 21.89 -9.56 -2.97
C ASP A 80 21.78 -10.26 -1.59
N ALA A 81 22.86 -10.94 -1.21
CA ALA A 81 22.91 -11.72 0.03
C ALA A 81 22.82 -10.84 1.29
N GLU A 82 23.32 -9.60 1.22
CA GLU A 82 23.29 -8.66 2.34
C GLU A 82 21.84 -8.27 2.66
N MET A 83 21.08 -7.81 1.67
CA MET A 83 19.69 -7.43 1.82
C MET A 83 18.80 -8.62 2.25
N LYS A 84 19.02 -9.80 1.66
CA LYS A 84 18.34 -11.04 2.09
C LYS A 84 18.60 -11.32 3.57
N GLY A 85 19.85 -11.24 4.01
CA GLY A 85 20.24 -11.43 5.40
C GLY A 85 19.54 -10.45 6.36
N LEU A 86 19.40 -9.18 5.98
CA LEU A 86 18.67 -8.19 6.79
C LEU A 86 17.17 -8.48 6.85
N LEU A 87 16.53 -8.86 5.74
CA LEU A 87 15.11 -9.24 5.73
C LEU A 87 14.85 -10.49 6.57
N GLU A 88 15.76 -11.46 6.53
CA GLU A 88 15.73 -12.64 7.39
C GLU A 88 15.89 -12.27 8.86
N ALA A 89 16.84 -11.39 9.21
CA ALA A 89 17.05 -10.92 10.57
C ALA A 89 15.79 -10.24 11.13
N TYR A 90 15.16 -9.36 10.33
CA TYR A 90 13.89 -8.72 10.69
C TYR A 90 12.79 -9.76 10.95
N ALA A 91 12.62 -10.72 10.02
CA ALA A 91 11.63 -11.79 10.16
C ALA A 91 11.86 -12.65 11.40
N ARG A 92 13.11 -12.99 11.71
CA ARG A 92 13.48 -13.69 12.96
C ARG A 92 13.06 -12.89 14.19
N GLY A 93 13.29 -11.59 14.20
CA GLY A 93 12.86 -10.70 15.29
C GLY A 93 11.35 -10.74 15.55
N VAL A 94 10.56 -10.62 14.48
CA VAL A 94 9.09 -10.71 14.54
C VAL A 94 8.64 -12.07 15.08
N ASN A 95 9.24 -13.15 14.58
CA ASN A 95 8.90 -14.52 15.00
C ASN A 95 9.26 -14.78 16.46
N LEU A 96 10.42 -14.32 16.92
CA LEU A 96 10.82 -14.41 18.33
C LEU A 96 9.80 -13.73 19.26
N TYR A 97 9.27 -12.56 18.86
CA TYR A 97 8.21 -11.91 19.65
C TYR A 97 6.95 -12.79 19.73
N MET A 98 6.50 -13.33 18.59
CA MET A 98 5.32 -14.21 18.53
C MET A 98 5.51 -15.47 19.38
N GLU A 99 6.68 -16.10 19.32
CA GLU A 99 7.03 -17.28 20.11
C GLU A 99 7.02 -17.00 21.61
N HIS A 100 7.60 -15.89 22.05
CA HIS A 100 7.63 -15.51 23.47
C HIS A 100 6.25 -15.11 24.03
N HIS A 101 5.30 -14.73 23.17
CA HIS A 101 4.02 -14.13 23.58
C HIS A 101 2.79 -14.87 23.07
N GLN A 102 2.90 -16.16 22.73
CA GLN A 102 1.77 -16.95 22.20
C GLN A 102 0.49 -16.87 23.07
N SER A 103 0.64 -16.78 24.39
CA SER A 103 -0.48 -16.66 25.35
C SER A 103 -0.99 -15.23 25.55
N ARG A 104 -0.31 -14.22 24.99
CA ARG A 104 -0.55 -12.79 25.21
C ARG A 104 -0.56 -11.98 23.91
N LEU A 105 -0.96 -12.61 22.81
CA LEU A 105 -1.10 -11.91 21.53
C LEU A 105 -2.12 -10.76 21.61
N PRO A 106 -2.00 -9.76 20.72
CA PRO A 106 -2.96 -8.66 20.63
C PRO A 106 -4.42 -9.12 20.62
N LEU A 107 -5.30 -8.29 21.17
CA LEU A 107 -6.71 -8.62 21.40
C LEU A 107 -7.44 -9.00 20.11
N GLU A 108 -7.09 -8.37 19.00
CA GLU A 108 -7.69 -8.54 17.69
C GLU A 108 -7.62 -9.99 17.21
N PHE A 109 -6.51 -10.70 17.45
CA PHE A 109 -6.38 -12.13 17.14
C PHE A 109 -7.40 -12.98 17.91
N ARG A 110 -7.65 -12.65 19.19
CA ARG A 110 -8.65 -13.34 20.02
C ARG A 110 -10.07 -13.02 19.58
N VAL A 111 -10.35 -11.76 19.25
CA VAL A 111 -11.69 -11.32 18.81
C VAL A 111 -12.05 -11.93 17.45
N LEU A 112 -11.09 -12.00 16.53
CA LEU A 112 -11.28 -12.57 15.20
C LEU A 112 -11.07 -14.09 15.15
N GLY A 113 -10.63 -14.71 16.25
CA GLY A 113 -10.54 -16.16 16.39
C GLY A 113 -9.46 -16.82 15.53
N TYR A 114 -8.32 -16.16 15.32
CA TYR A 114 -7.22 -16.71 14.50
C TYR A 114 -5.84 -16.42 15.12
N GLN A 115 -4.81 -17.11 14.61
CA GLN A 115 -3.42 -16.93 15.01
C GLN A 115 -2.59 -16.39 13.83
N PRO A 116 -1.63 -15.48 14.08
CA PRO A 116 -0.74 -15.02 13.02
C PRO A 116 0.17 -16.16 12.52
N ARG A 117 0.41 -16.21 11.21
CA ARG A 117 1.43 -17.11 10.64
C ARG A 117 2.83 -16.56 10.91
N PRO A 118 3.89 -17.40 10.91
CA PRO A 118 5.26 -16.92 10.93
C PRO A 118 5.50 -15.84 9.87
N TRP A 119 6.29 -14.83 10.22
CA TRP A 119 6.73 -13.79 9.32
C TRP A 119 7.89 -14.29 8.47
N THR A 120 7.87 -13.94 7.19
CA THR A 120 8.91 -14.27 6.20
C THR A 120 9.48 -13.00 5.57
N PRO A 121 10.67 -13.06 4.93
CA PRO A 121 11.18 -11.95 4.14
C PRO A 121 10.19 -11.42 3.08
N VAL A 122 9.41 -12.32 2.47
CA VAL A 122 8.36 -11.97 1.50
C VAL A 122 7.28 -11.09 2.13
N ASP A 123 6.91 -11.35 3.40
CA ASP A 123 5.90 -10.55 4.09
C ASP A 123 6.36 -9.09 4.29
N THR A 124 7.65 -8.86 4.53
CA THR A 124 8.21 -7.49 4.56
C THR A 124 8.04 -6.77 3.23
N LEU A 125 8.28 -7.47 2.12
CA LEU A 125 8.08 -6.91 0.77
C LEU A 125 6.61 -6.72 0.43
N LEU A 126 5.72 -7.57 0.97
CA LEU A 126 4.28 -7.36 0.87
C LEU A 126 3.84 -6.08 1.58
N VAL A 127 4.38 -5.76 2.77
CA VAL A 127 4.09 -4.46 3.42
C VAL A 127 4.49 -3.27 2.53
N HIS A 128 5.58 -3.40 1.77
CA HIS A 128 5.94 -2.39 0.77
C HIS A 128 4.94 -2.33 -0.39
N ALA A 129 4.51 -3.49 -0.90
CA ALA A 129 3.47 -3.57 -1.94
C ALA A 129 2.14 -2.95 -1.49
N TYR A 130 1.76 -3.13 -0.21
CA TYR A 130 0.61 -2.45 0.37
C TYR A 130 0.72 -0.93 0.27
N MET A 131 1.89 -0.36 0.61
CA MET A 131 2.11 1.08 0.47
C MET A 131 2.00 1.53 -0.99
N TYR A 132 2.53 0.75 -1.93
CA TYR A 132 2.41 1.04 -3.36
C TYR A 132 0.93 1.08 -3.80
N GLU A 133 0.15 0.08 -3.41
CA GLU A 133 -1.28 -0.04 -3.75
C GLU A 133 -2.09 1.16 -3.24
N VAL A 134 -1.91 1.55 -1.97
CA VAL A 134 -2.71 2.62 -1.36
C VAL A 134 -2.29 4.03 -1.80
N LEU A 135 -1.07 4.18 -2.35
CA LEU A 135 -0.56 5.45 -2.85
C LEU A 135 -0.70 5.61 -4.38
N THR A 136 -0.98 4.54 -5.13
CA THR A 136 -0.98 4.54 -6.61
C THR A 136 -2.34 4.15 -7.18
N THR A 137 -3.37 4.97 -6.96
CA THR A 137 -4.76 4.66 -7.37
C THR A 137 -5.24 5.40 -8.63
N THR A 138 -4.35 6.13 -9.30
CA THR A 138 -4.68 7.03 -10.42
C THR A 138 -5.25 6.31 -11.65
N TRP A 139 -4.84 5.05 -11.87
CA TRP A 139 -5.27 4.26 -13.03
C TRP A 139 -6.79 4.12 -13.15
N ARG A 140 -7.53 4.04 -12.02
CA ARG A 140 -9.00 3.95 -12.03
C ARG A 140 -9.62 5.21 -12.63
N TRP A 141 -9.07 6.37 -12.29
CA TRP A 141 -9.49 7.65 -12.83
C TRP A 141 -9.14 7.77 -14.31
N GLU A 142 -7.96 7.27 -14.73
CA GLU A 142 -7.56 7.23 -16.14
C GLU A 142 -8.49 6.36 -16.98
N LEU A 143 -8.84 5.16 -16.51
CA LEU A 143 -9.80 4.30 -17.21
C LEU A 143 -11.19 4.92 -17.26
N SER A 144 -11.63 5.59 -16.18
CA SER A 144 -12.92 6.29 -16.16
C SER A 144 -12.93 7.44 -17.17
N ARG A 145 -11.87 8.26 -17.20
CA ARG A 145 -11.68 9.33 -18.19
C ARG A 145 -11.68 8.79 -19.62
N ALA A 146 -10.95 7.70 -19.88
CA ALA A 146 -10.92 7.06 -21.19
C ALA A 146 -12.31 6.60 -21.65
N ARG A 147 -13.12 6.01 -20.75
CA ARG A 147 -14.51 5.62 -21.04
C ARG A 147 -15.39 6.82 -21.36
N VAL A 148 -15.30 7.89 -20.58
CA VAL A 148 -16.07 9.11 -20.84
C VAL A 148 -15.67 9.72 -22.18
N GLN A 149 -14.36 9.82 -22.47
CA GLN A 149 -13.84 10.29 -23.74
C GLN A 149 -14.36 9.48 -24.93
N ALA A 150 -14.48 8.15 -24.79
CA ALA A 150 -15.05 7.30 -25.84
C ALA A 150 -16.54 7.58 -26.11
N ILE A 151 -17.29 8.08 -25.12
CA ILE A 151 -18.72 8.41 -25.24
C ILE A 151 -18.91 9.82 -25.82
N VAL A 152 -18.18 10.81 -25.30
CA VAL A 152 -18.42 12.23 -25.63
C VAL A 152 -17.49 12.78 -26.71
N GLY A 153 -16.47 12.03 -27.11
CA GLY A 153 -15.41 12.48 -28.01
C GLY A 153 -14.33 13.33 -27.31
N PRO A 154 -13.15 13.49 -27.93
CA PRO A 154 -11.98 14.12 -27.31
C PRO A 154 -12.20 15.60 -26.94
N GLU A 155 -12.88 16.38 -27.78
CA GLU A 155 -13.08 17.81 -27.51
C GLU A 155 -13.98 18.05 -26.29
N ARG A 156 -15.10 17.33 -26.20
CA ARG A 156 -16.02 17.44 -25.07
C ARG A 156 -15.42 16.87 -23.78
N ALA A 157 -14.59 15.84 -23.88
CA ALA A 157 -13.86 15.30 -22.73
C ALA A 157 -12.87 16.30 -22.14
N ARG A 158 -12.20 17.13 -22.97
CA ARG A 158 -11.32 18.21 -22.51
C ARG A 158 -12.06 19.29 -21.72
N GLU A 159 -13.32 19.56 -22.04
CA GLU A 159 -14.15 20.48 -21.25
C GLU A 159 -14.52 19.90 -19.87
N MET A 160 -14.55 18.57 -19.73
CA MET A 160 -14.92 17.87 -18.49
C MET A 160 -13.72 17.56 -17.60
N TYR A 161 -12.56 17.32 -18.20
CA TYR A 161 -11.32 16.97 -17.51
C TYR A 161 -10.23 17.96 -17.91
N ALA A 162 -9.96 18.93 -17.04
CA ALA A 162 -8.79 19.79 -17.20
C ALA A 162 -7.52 18.94 -17.09
N VAL A 163 -6.77 18.86 -18.19
CA VAL A 163 -5.46 18.20 -18.23
C VAL A 163 -4.38 19.14 -17.70
N GLU A 164 -4.58 20.44 -17.91
CA GLU A 164 -3.73 21.53 -17.42
C GLU A 164 -4.65 22.68 -16.98
N SER A 165 -4.22 23.41 -15.96
CA SER A 165 -4.83 24.62 -15.44
C SER A 165 -3.79 25.74 -15.45
N PRO A 166 -4.17 27.00 -15.71
CA PRO A 166 -3.25 28.12 -15.53
C PRO A 166 -2.86 28.40 -14.07
N LEU A 167 -3.41 27.64 -13.11
CA LEU A 167 -2.95 27.60 -11.73
C LEU A 167 -1.90 26.49 -11.47
N ASP A 168 -1.59 25.68 -12.47
CA ASP A 168 -0.61 24.61 -12.33
C ASP A 168 0.81 25.18 -12.33
N HIS A 169 1.60 24.79 -11.32
CA HIS A 169 3.02 25.07 -11.23
C HIS A 169 3.78 23.75 -11.37
N PHE A 170 4.48 23.58 -12.50
CA PHE A 170 5.19 22.34 -12.78
C PHE A 170 6.42 22.19 -11.88
N ILE A 171 6.55 21.05 -11.20
CA ILE A 171 7.71 20.72 -10.35
C ILE A 171 8.98 20.52 -11.20
N VAL A 172 8.81 20.01 -12.43
CA VAL A 172 9.89 19.76 -13.39
C VAL A 172 9.46 20.28 -14.75
N GLY A 173 10.30 21.11 -15.38
CA GLY A 173 10.03 21.79 -16.65
C GLY A 173 9.93 23.31 -16.48
N GLU A 174 9.98 24.05 -17.59
CA GLU A 174 9.73 25.49 -17.57
C GLU A 174 8.23 25.77 -17.42
N GLU A 175 7.88 26.73 -16.56
CA GLU A 175 6.52 27.28 -16.50
C GLU A 175 6.19 27.88 -17.86
N LYS A 176 5.25 27.28 -18.58
CA LYS A 176 4.57 28.00 -19.65
C LYS A 176 3.62 28.98 -18.99
N ALA A 177 4.01 30.26 -18.96
CA ALA A 177 3.12 31.35 -18.56
C ALA A 177 1.91 31.42 -19.50
N GLY A 178 0.90 30.62 -19.21
CA GLY A 178 -0.41 30.68 -19.85
C GLY A 178 -1.26 31.72 -19.13
N GLU A 179 -1.83 32.66 -19.89
CA GLU A 179 -2.81 33.62 -19.38
C GLU A 179 -3.96 32.86 -18.70
N ALA A 180 -4.36 33.28 -17.48
CA ALA A 180 -5.45 32.62 -16.76
C ALA A 180 -6.71 32.59 -17.62
N PRO A 181 -7.44 31.47 -17.71
CA PRO A 181 -8.54 31.38 -18.64
C PRO A 181 -9.67 32.29 -18.13
N ALA A 182 -10.32 33.00 -19.04
CA ALA A 182 -11.58 33.66 -18.72
C ALA A 182 -12.54 32.62 -18.13
N ARG A 183 -13.28 32.99 -17.05
CA ARG A 183 -14.27 32.12 -16.42
C ARG A 183 -15.11 31.42 -17.51
N PRO A 184 -15.23 30.09 -17.49
CA PRO A 184 -15.97 29.40 -18.52
C PRO A 184 -17.39 29.98 -18.58
N GLY A 185 -17.81 30.36 -19.79
CA GLY A 185 -19.20 30.71 -20.06
C GLY A 185 -20.12 29.54 -19.71
N LYS A 186 -21.43 29.80 -19.59
CA LYS A 186 -22.41 28.75 -19.26
C LYS A 186 -22.19 27.52 -20.15
N PRO A 187 -22.08 26.31 -19.58
CA PRO A 187 -21.88 25.11 -20.37
C PRO A 187 -23.04 24.92 -21.35
N SER A 188 -22.72 24.55 -22.59
CA SER A 188 -23.74 24.22 -23.60
C SER A 188 -24.63 23.07 -23.11
N PRO A 189 -25.95 23.14 -23.35
CA PRO A 189 -26.89 22.09 -22.94
C PRO A 189 -26.47 20.73 -23.46
N LEU A 190 -26.71 19.68 -22.66
CA LEU A 190 -26.47 18.31 -23.10
C LEU A 190 -27.37 18.00 -24.31
N PRO A 191 -26.84 17.33 -25.34
CA PRO A 191 -27.70 16.76 -26.37
C PRO A 191 -28.65 15.73 -25.73
N PRO A 192 -29.89 15.58 -26.25
CA PRO A 192 -30.81 14.59 -25.73
C PRO A 192 -30.18 13.19 -25.84
N PRO A 193 -30.46 12.29 -24.88
CA PRO A 193 -29.94 10.93 -24.92
C PRO A 193 -30.33 10.30 -26.26
N SER A 194 -29.33 9.82 -27.01
CA SER A 194 -29.59 9.02 -28.19
C SER A 194 -30.29 7.74 -27.74
N SER A 195 -31.49 7.51 -28.27
CA SER A 195 -32.23 6.26 -28.06
C SER A 195 -31.37 5.10 -28.57
N MET A 196 -30.68 4.41 -27.67
CA MET A 196 -30.10 3.10 -27.95
C MET A 196 -31.25 2.16 -28.34
N LYS A 197 -31.24 1.69 -29.58
CA LYS A 197 -31.95 0.47 -29.99
C LYS A 197 -31.09 -0.74 -29.66
#